data_AF-A0A2A2W7E4-F1
#
_entry.id   AF-A0A2A2W7E4-F1
#
_cell.length_a   1.000
_cell.length_b   1.000
_cell.length_c   1.000
_cell.angle_alpha   90.00
_cell.angle_beta   90.00
_cell.angle_gamma   90.00
#
_symmetry.space_group_name_H-M   'P 1'
#
loop_
_entity.id
_entity.type
_entity.pdbx_description
1 polymer ?
#
loop_
_entity_poly.entity_id
_entity_poly.type
_entity_poly.pdbx_seq_one_letter_code
_entity_poly.pdbx_strand_id
1 'polypeptide(L)' 'MLETHRIDPQIIEAIESLRDGGTVVEIHRRINESGNDPLSIDAVKRHLPGLVRLGRVRGMKAFSDERMVTVWHTENRS' A
#
# COMPACT_ATOMS: atom_id res chain seq x y z
N MET A 1 -18.66 8.28 3.41
CA MET A 1 -18.18 7.10 4.15
C MET A 1 -17.08 6.50 3.27
N LEU A 2 -15.82 6.51 3.69
CA LEU A 2 -14.76 5.79 2.97
C LEU A 2 -14.94 4.32 3.34
N GLU A 3 -15.58 3.54 2.47
CA GLU A 3 -15.69 2.10 2.64
C GLU A 3 -14.28 1.50 2.54
N THR A 4 -13.83 0.86 3.60
CA THR A 4 -12.63 0.03 3.58
C THR A 4 -12.93 -1.16 2.67
N HIS A 5 -12.40 -1.14 1.46
CA HIS A 5 -12.52 -2.26 0.53
C HIS A 5 -11.71 -3.44 1.08
N ARG A 6 -12.12 -4.68 0.78
CA ARG A 6 -11.40 -5.90 1.17
C ARG A 6 -9.91 -5.92 0.77
N ILE A 7 -9.54 -5.05 -0.16
CA ILE A 7 -8.21 -4.86 -0.75
C ILE A 7 -7.29 -4.05 0.19
N ASP A 8 -7.84 -3.09 0.92
CA ASP A 8 -7.10 -2.16 1.78
C ASP A 8 -6.25 -2.87 2.86
N PRO A 9 -6.76 -3.85 3.63
CA PRO A 9 -5.94 -4.56 4.62
C PRO A 9 -4.80 -5.36 3.99
N GLN A 10 -4.99 -5.92 2.79
CA GLN A 10 -3.92 -6.65 2.09
C GLN A 10 -2.78 -5.71 1.66
N ILE A 11 -3.13 -4.52 1.18
CA ILE A 11 -2.14 -3.48 0.83
C ILE A 11 -1.38 -3.05 2.08
N ILE A 12 -2.07 -2.80 3.20
CA ILE A 12 -1.45 -2.40 4.47
C ILE A 12 -0.48 -3.49 4.97
N GLU A 13 -0.92 -4.75 5.02
CA GLU A 13 -0.08 -5.86 5.47
C GLU A 13 1.18 -6.02 4.61
N ALA A 14 1.04 -5.87 3.29
CA ALA A 14 2.17 -5.91 2.37
C ALA A 14 3.16 -4.76 2.62
N ILE A 15 2.68 -3.56 2.91
CA ILE A 15 3.50 -2.40 3.28
C ILE A 15 4.23 -2.66 4.61
N GLU A 16 3.52 -3.16 5.62
CA GLU A 16 4.10 -3.48 6.93
C GLU A 16 5.23 -4.51 6.82
N SER A 17 5.08 -5.46 5.89
CA SER A 17 6.09 -6.48 5.59
C SER A 17 7.40 -5.90 5.03
N LEU A 18 7.36 -4.70 4.40
CA LEU A 18 8.51 -4.09 3.73
C LEU A 18 9.43 -3.30 4.67
N ARG A 19 9.03 -3.06 5.93
CA ARG A 19 9.78 -2.40 7.04
C ARG A 19 10.31 -0.98 6.80
N ASP A 20 10.95 -0.70 5.67
CA ASP A 20 11.55 0.60 5.28
C ASP A 20 10.70 1.34 4.23
N GLY A 21 9.47 0.84 4.03
CA GLY A 21 8.63 1.15 2.89
C GLY A 21 9.11 0.51 1.60
N GLY A 22 8.26 0.54 0.58
CA GLY A 22 8.61 -0.02 -0.72
C GLY A 22 7.67 0.41 -1.83
N THR A 23 8.08 0.10 -3.04
CA THR A 23 7.43 0.56 -4.26
C THR A 23 6.08 -0.12 -4.50
N VAL A 24 5.24 0.48 -5.34
CA VAL A 24 3.97 -0.14 -5.76
C VAL A 24 4.18 -1.55 -6.31
N VAL A 25 5.29 -1.75 -7.05
CA VAL A 25 5.64 -3.05 -7.62
C VAL A 25 6.00 -4.07 -6.54
N GLU A 26 6.75 -3.66 -5.51
CA GLU A 26 7.09 -4.52 -4.38
C GLU A 26 5.87 -4.86 -3.53
N ILE A 27 5.02 -3.88 -3.26
CA ILE A 27 3.75 -4.08 -2.55
C ILE A 27 2.88 -5.08 -3.32
N HIS A 28 2.70 -4.85 -4.63
CA HIS A 28 1.96 -5.76 -5.50
C HIS A 28 2.55 -7.17 -5.50
N ARG A 29 3.87 -7.30 -5.61
CA ARG A 29 4.55 -8.59 -5.55
C ARG A 29 4.29 -9.29 -4.22
N ARG A 30 4.39 -8.58 -3.11
CA ARG A 30 4.20 -9.13 -1.76
C ARG A 30 2.79 -9.65 -1.53
N ILE A 31 1.79 -8.90 -2.00
CA ILE A 31 0.39 -9.32 -1.99
C ILE A 31 0.21 -10.64 -2.75
N ASN A 32 0.74 -10.70 -3.98
CA ASN A 32 0.59 -11.88 -4.84
C ASN A 32 1.40 -13.10 -4.34
N GLU A 33 2.54 -12.88 -3.66
CA GLU A 33 3.30 -13.94 -3.01
C GLU A 33 2.58 -14.55 -1.79
N SER A 34 1.66 -13.79 -1.15
CA SER A 34 0.87 -14.28 0.00
C SER A 34 -0.29 -15.21 -0.40
N GLY A 35 -0.62 -15.29 -1.70
CA GLY A 35 -1.49 -16.34 -2.27
C GLY A 35 -2.99 -16.31 -1.93
N ASN A 36 -3.45 -15.36 -1.11
CA ASN A 36 -4.86 -15.31 -0.68
C ASN A 36 -5.83 -14.75 -1.74
N ASP A 37 -5.42 -13.73 -2.50
CA ASP A 37 -6.20 -13.17 -3.62
C ASP A 37 -5.27 -12.27 -4.48
N PRO A 38 -5.01 -12.60 -5.76
CA PRO A 38 -4.09 -11.81 -6.58
C PRO A 38 -4.71 -10.45 -6.94
N LEU A 39 -4.12 -9.38 -6.41
CA LEU A 39 -4.53 -8.01 -6.74
C LEU A 39 -3.79 -7.51 -7.96
N SER A 40 -4.50 -6.82 -8.86
CA SER A 40 -3.89 -6.11 -9.99
C SER A 40 -3.12 -4.87 -9.50
N ILE A 41 -2.00 -4.56 -10.17
CA ILE A 41 -1.21 -3.36 -9.86
C ILE A 41 -2.02 -2.06 -9.94
N ASP A 42 -3.01 -1.98 -10.83
CA ASP A 42 -3.92 -0.83 -10.95
C ASP A 42 -4.78 -0.64 -9.70
N ALA A 43 -5.26 -1.74 -9.11
CA ALA A 43 -6.00 -1.70 -7.84
C ALA A 43 -5.13 -1.13 -6.73
N VAL A 44 -3.86 -1.57 -6.63
CA VAL A 44 -2.90 -1.02 -5.66
C VAL A 44 -2.70 0.49 -5.88
N LYS A 45 -2.47 0.93 -7.12
CA LYS A 45 -2.31 2.36 -7.47
C LYS A 45 -3.54 3.19 -7.11
N ARG A 46 -4.75 2.65 -7.30
CA ARG A 46 -6.02 3.33 -7.02
C ARG A 46 -6.32 3.49 -5.53
N HIS A 47 -5.95 2.51 -4.71
CA HIS A 47 -6.24 2.47 -3.27
C HIS A 47 -5.21 3.22 -2.42
N LEU A 48 -3.93 3.23 -2.82
CA LEU A 48 -2.85 3.90 -2.09
C LEU A 48 -3.14 5.37 -1.73
N PRO A 49 -3.67 6.23 -2.63
CA PRO A 49 -4.04 7.61 -2.28
C PRO A 49 -5.07 7.67 -1.14
N GLY A 50 -6.03 6.75 -1.13
CA GLY A 50 -7.04 6.64 -0.08
C GLY A 50 -6.41 6.31 1.28
N LEU A 51 -5.49 5.34 1.30
CA LEU A 51 -4.76 4.93 2.51
C LEU A 51 -3.87 6.04 3.08
N VAL A 52 -3.24 6.84 2.21
CA VAL A 52 -2.49 8.04 2.62
C VAL A 52 -3.41 9.06 3.26
N ARG A 53 -4.56 9.36 2.63
CA ARG A 53 -5.54 10.33 3.14
C ARG A 53 -6.14 9.90 4.48
N LEU A 54 -6.29 8.59 4.68
CA LEU A 54 -6.74 8.00 5.94
C LEU A 54 -5.64 7.97 7.02
N GLY A 55 -4.42 8.40 6.70
CA GLY A 55 -3.29 8.36 7.63
C GLY A 55 -2.89 6.95 8.04
N ARG A 56 -3.26 5.92 7.25
CA ARG A 56 -2.78 4.54 7.44
C ARG A 56 -1.36 4.35 6.91
N VAL A 57 -0.96 5.25 6.04
CA VAL A 57 0.23 5.17 5.21
C VAL A 57 0.84 6.57 5.06
N ARG A 58 2.18 6.69 5.12
CA ARG A 58 2.93 7.93 4.85
C ARG A 58 3.90 7.75 3.66
N GLY A 59 4.31 8.86 3.04
CA GLY A 59 5.44 8.86 2.09
C GLY A 59 5.11 8.73 0.59
N MET A 60 3.98 9.28 0.14
CA MET A 60 3.66 9.32 -1.29
C MET A 60 4.46 10.43 -2.01
N LYS A 61 5.64 10.10 -2.56
CA LYS A 61 6.34 10.95 -3.52
C LYS A 61 5.74 10.70 -4.91
N ALA A 62 5.59 11.76 -5.71
CA ALA A 62 4.64 11.84 -6.83
C ALA A 62 4.69 10.65 -7.82
N PHE A 63 3.50 10.18 -8.21
CA PHE A 63 3.21 9.11 -9.18
C PHE A 63 3.74 9.34 -10.61
N SER A 64 4.40 10.47 -10.89
CA SER A 64 4.92 10.79 -12.22
C SER A 64 6.03 9.84 -12.69
N ASP A 65 6.65 9.12 -11.76
CA ASP A 65 7.60 8.05 -12.07
C ASP A 65 7.09 6.79 -11.37
N GLU A 66 6.65 5.77 -12.11
CA GLU A 66 6.06 4.53 -11.61
C GLU A 66 6.96 3.72 -10.65
N ARG A 67 8.13 4.26 -10.29
CA ARG A 67 9.26 3.58 -9.67
C ARG A 67 9.54 3.97 -8.22
N MET A 68 8.92 5.00 -7.66
CA MET A 68 9.19 5.36 -6.26
C MET A 68 7.92 5.71 -5.49
N VAL A 69 7.40 4.72 -4.79
CA VAL A 69 6.58 4.97 -3.61
C VAL A 69 7.38 4.40 -2.44
N THR A 70 7.59 5.19 -1.38
CA THR A 70 8.19 4.68 -0.13
C THR A 70 7.10 4.78 0.91
N VAL A 71 6.40 3.67 1.10
CA VAL A 71 5.20 3.64 1.92
C VAL A 71 5.57 3.30 3.36
N TRP A 72 5.50 4.27 4.27
CA TRP A 72 5.80 4.05 5.69
C TRP A 72 4.50 3.79 6.46
N HIS A 73 4.45 2.71 7.23
CA HIS A 73 3.37 2.51 8.19
C HIS A 73 3.49 3.54 9.32
N THR A 74 2.38 4.12 9.72
CA THR A 74 2.32 5.04 10.86
C THR A 74 1.81 4.24 12.05
N GLU A 75 2.72 3.57 12.75
CA GLU A 75 2.45 3.15 14.12
C GLU A 75 2.31 4.41 14.98
N ASN A 76 1.08 4.84 15.24
CA ASN A 76 0.82 5.64 16.43
C ASN A 76 0.73 4.67 17.62
N ARG A 77 1.90 4.15 18.03
CA ARG A 77 2.05 3.34 19.23
C ARG A 77 1.85 4.28 20.43
N SER A 78 0.61 4.37 20.92
CA SER A 78 0.26 4.93 22.22
C SER A 78 0.28 3.83 23.27
#